data_AF-A0A1X6Y855-F1
#
_entry.id   AF-A0A1X6Y855-F1
#
_cell.length_a   1.000
_cell.length_b   1.000
_cell.length_c   1.000
_cell.angle_alpha   90.00
_cell.angle_beta   90.00
_cell.angle_gamma   90.00
#
_symmetry.space_group_name_H-M   'P 1'
#
loop_
_entity.id
_entity.type
_entity.pdbx_description
1 polymer ?
#
loop_
_entity_poly.entity_id
_entity_poly.type
_entity_poly.pdbx_seq_one_letter_code
_entity_poly.pdbx_strand_id
1 'polypeptide(L)'
;MTLFNPDNHTLSERHKAIYAYCELAYTIVDFSAATLFVIGSILFFNEETTYVGTWLFLVGSILFGLRPTIKLYREFAYIRAGRYDQVSGS
;
A
#
# COMPACT_ATOMS: atom_id res chain seq x y z
N MET A 1 20.34 -23.06 17.98
CA MET A 1 20.14 -22.78 16.53
C MET A 1 19.40 -23.94 15.91
N THR A 2 18.08 -23.82 15.82
CA THR A 2 17.20 -24.82 15.20
C THR A 2 16.52 -24.12 14.03
N LEU A 3 17.11 -24.32 12.85
CA LEU A 3 16.81 -23.62 11.60
C LEU A 3 15.65 -24.28 10.82
N PHE A 4 14.88 -25.17 11.45
CA PHE A 4 13.72 -25.82 10.84
C PHE A 4 12.72 -26.15 11.95
N ASN A 5 11.86 -25.17 12.27
CA ASN A 5 10.66 -25.42 13.04
C ASN A 5 9.51 -25.63 12.02
N PRO A 6 8.96 -26.84 11.87
CA PRO A 6 7.93 -27.16 10.87
C PRO A 6 6.64 -26.33 11.03
N ASP A 7 6.42 -25.75 12.22
CA ASP A 7 5.28 -24.88 12.49
C ASP A 7 5.37 -23.50 11.83
N ASN A 8 6.52 -23.12 11.25
CA ASN A 8 6.68 -21.87 10.51
C ASN A 8 5.91 -21.84 9.17
N HIS A 9 5.44 -23.00 8.69
CA HIS A 9 4.59 -23.07 7.49
C HIS A 9 3.20 -22.47 7.72
N THR A 10 2.67 -22.55 8.94
CA THR A 10 1.36 -21.96 9.27
C THR A 10 1.41 -20.43 9.37
N LEU A 11 2.55 -19.90 9.83
CA LEU A 11 2.86 -18.47 9.73
C LEU A 11 3.00 -18.06 8.26
N SER A 12 3.66 -18.86 7.42
CA SER A 12 3.86 -18.55 5.99
C SER A 12 2.55 -18.35 5.22
N GLU A 13 1.55 -19.20 5.40
CA GLU A 13 0.30 -19.13 4.62
C GLU A 13 -0.56 -17.90 4.98
N ARG A 14 -0.66 -17.56 6.28
CA ARG A 14 -1.40 -16.36 6.71
C ARG A 14 -0.68 -15.06 6.34
N HIS A 15 0.66 -15.06 6.36
CA HIS A 15 1.47 -13.93 5.88
C HIS A 15 1.36 -13.76 4.36
N LYS A 16 1.32 -14.85 3.57
CA LYS A 16 1.09 -14.81 2.12
C LYS A 16 -0.26 -14.21 1.77
N ALA A 17 -1.33 -14.60 2.49
CA ALA A 17 -2.66 -14.03 2.26
C ALA A 17 -2.67 -12.51 2.51
N ILE A 18 -2.14 -12.05 3.65
CA ILE A 18 -2.04 -10.62 3.98
C ILE A 18 -1.19 -9.87 2.94
N TYR A 19 -0.08 -10.46 2.50
CA TYR A 19 0.76 -9.89 1.46
C TYR A 19 0.01 -9.72 0.13
N ALA A 20 -0.72 -10.75 -0.31
CA ALA A 20 -1.50 -10.70 -1.55
C ALA A 20 -2.62 -9.65 -1.49
N TYR A 21 -3.34 -9.53 -0.36
CA TYR A 21 -4.34 -8.48 -0.18
C TYR A 21 -3.73 -7.08 -0.19
N CYS A 22 -2.57 -6.89 0.45
CA CYS A 22 -1.85 -5.62 0.40
C CYS A 22 -1.37 -5.29 -1.02
N GLU A 23 -0.86 -6.27 -1.76
CA GLU A 23 -0.42 -6.10 -3.14
C GLU A 23 -1.57 -5.69 -4.06
N LEU A 24 -2.71 -6.38 -3.95
CA LEU A 24 -3.92 -6.02 -4.68
C LEU A 24 -4.41 -4.61 -4.30
N ALA A 25 -4.38 -4.26 -3.00
CA ALA A 25 -4.75 -2.92 -2.54
C ALA A 25 -3.84 -1.84 -3.12
N TYR A 26 -2.53 -2.08 -3.21
CA TYR A 26 -1.61 -1.16 -3.90
C TYR A 26 -1.97 -0.98 -5.36
N THR A 27 -2.19 -2.08 -6.09
CA THR A 27 -2.55 -2.00 -7.51
C THR A 27 -3.85 -1.24 -7.74
N ILE A 28 -4.87 -1.46 -6.90
CA ILE A 28 -6.15 -0.75 -6.98
C ILE A 28 -5.95 0.75 -6.73
N VAL A 29 -5.21 1.12 -5.69
CA VAL A 29 -4.93 2.51 -5.34
C VAL A 29 -4.14 3.21 -6.45
N ASP A 30 -3.09 2.57 -6.97
CA ASP A 30 -2.26 3.10 -8.05
C ASP A 30 -3.08 3.32 -9.32
N PHE A 31 -3.86 2.33 -9.72
CA PHE A 31 -4.70 2.40 -10.92
C PHE A 31 -5.80 3.48 -10.78
N SER A 32 -6.41 3.57 -9.60
CA SER A 32 -7.41 4.59 -9.30
C SER A 32 -6.80 5.99 -9.34
N ALA A 33 -5.65 6.20 -8.72
CA ALA A 33 -4.92 7.47 -8.73
C ALA A 33 -4.54 7.88 -10.17
N ALA A 34 -3.95 6.97 -10.94
CA ALA A 34 -3.58 7.21 -12.33
C ALA A 34 -4.80 7.59 -13.18
N THR A 35 -5.92 6.87 -13.02
CA THR A 35 -7.16 7.16 -13.74
C THR A 35 -7.68 8.56 -13.41
N LEU A 36 -7.73 8.93 -12.13
CA LEU A 36 -8.15 10.26 -11.70
C LEU A 36 -7.25 11.37 -12.26
N PHE A 37 -5.94 11.16 -12.27
CA PHE A 37 -5.00 12.13 -12.86
C PHE A 37 -5.19 12.31 -14.35
N VAL A 38 -5.36 11.21 -15.10
CA VAL A 38 -5.60 11.29 -16.55
C VAL A 38 -6.90 12.03 -16.84
N ILE A 39 -7.99 11.67 -16.17
CA ILE A 39 -9.29 12.35 -16.36
C ILE A 39 -9.17 13.82 -15.95
N GLY A 40 -8.60 14.12 -14.78
CA GLY A 40 -8.38 15.50 -14.34
C GLY A 40 -7.53 16.30 -15.34
N SER A 41 -6.55 15.68 -15.98
CA SER A 41 -5.67 16.34 -16.95
C SER A 41 -6.43 16.72 -18.20
N ILE A 42 -7.34 15.85 -18.66
CA ILE A 42 -8.22 16.14 -19.79
C ILE A 42 -9.15 17.31 -19.44
N LEU A 43 -9.70 17.35 -18.22
CA LEU A 43 -10.58 18.43 -17.78
C LEU A 43 -9.88 19.79 -17.66
N PHE A 44 -8.56 19.84 -17.56
CA PHE A 44 -7.81 21.10 -17.56
C PHE A 44 -7.68 21.75 -18.95
N PHE A 45 -8.11 21.09 -20.03
CA PHE A 45 -8.14 21.70 -21.37
C PHE A 45 -9.32 22.66 -21.60
N ASN A 46 -10.27 22.74 -20.67
CA ASN A 46 -11.35 23.71 -20.70
C ASN A 46 -11.48 24.42 -19.34
N GLU A 47 -11.57 25.75 -19.35
CA GLU A 47 -11.71 26.57 -18.15
C GLU A 47 -12.96 26.19 -17.34
N GLU A 48 -14.08 25.88 -18.00
CA GLU A 48 -15.34 25.51 -17.33
C GLU A 48 -15.22 24.22 -16.51
N THR A 49 -14.37 23.28 -16.92
CA THR A 49 -14.18 21.98 -16.25
C THR A 49 -13.00 21.96 -15.29
N THR A 50 -12.21 23.02 -15.22
CA THR A 50 -11.01 23.12 -14.38
C THR A 50 -11.31 22.94 -12.89
N TYR A 51 -12.46 23.43 -12.40
CA TYR A 51 -12.86 23.23 -11.00
C TYR A 51 -13.00 21.74 -10.66
N VAL A 52 -13.65 20.97 -11.53
CA VAL A 52 -13.82 19.52 -11.36
C VAL A 52 -12.47 18.81 -11.53
N GLY A 53 -11.68 19.19 -12.53
CA GLY A 53 -10.34 18.65 -12.77
C GLY A 53 -9.42 18.80 -11.55
N THR A 54 -9.48 19.94 -10.86
CA THR A 54 -8.72 20.22 -9.64
C THR A 54 -9.04 19.23 -8.53
N TRP A 55 -10.33 18.94 -8.30
CA TRP A 55 -10.74 17.97 -7.28
C TRP A 55 -10.35 16.54 -7.64
N LEU A 56 -10.46 16.14 -8.91
CA LEU A 56 -9.97 14.82 -9.36
C LEU A 56 -8.47 14.68 -9.13
N PHE A 57 -7.69 15.73 -9.40
CA PHE A 57 -6.27 15.77 -9.10
C PHE A 57 -5.97 15.70 -7.60
N LEU A 58 -6.74 16.40 -6.77
CA LEU A 58 -6.55 16.34 -5.31
C LEU A 58 -6.82 14.93 -4.78
N VAL A 59 -7.94 14.32 -5.17
CA VAL A 59 -8.28 12.96 -4.74
C VAL A 59 -7.27 11.96 -5.28
N GLY A 60 -6.86 12.07 -6.55
CA GLY A 60 -5.79 11.27 -7.14
C GLY A 60 -4.47 11.39 -6.36
N SER A 61 -4.12 12.60 -5.91
CA SER A 61 -2.92 12.86 -5.10
C SER A 61 -2.99 12.22 -3.72
N ILE A 62 -4.14 12.28 -3.07
CA ILE A 62 -4.37 11.62 -1.78
C ILE A 62 -4.21 10.10 -1.95
N LEU A 63 -4.84 9.50 -2.97
CA LEU A 63 -4.71 8.07 -3.25
C LEU A 63 -3.26 7.68 -3.57
N PHE A 64 -2.58 8.45 -4.41
CA PHE A 64 -1.17 8.22 -4.73
C PHE A 64 -0.29 8.26 -3.47
N GLY A 65 -0.61 9.14 -2.51
CA GLY A 65 0.04 9.21 -1.21
C GLY A 65 -0.21 8.01 -0.29
N LEU A 66 -1.29 7.25 -0.46
CA LEU A 66 -1.56 6.05 0.36
C LEU A 66 -0.57 4.92 0.07
N ARG A 67 -0.03 4.83 -1.15
CA ARG A 67 0.92 3.78 -1.53
C ARG A 67 2.20 3.79 -0.67
N PRO A 68 2.94 4.90 -0.52
CA PRO A 68 4.07 4.95 0.40
C PRO A 68 3.64 4.76 1.86
N THR A 69 2.44 5.19 2.27
CA THR A 69 1.94 4.99 3.64
C THR A 69 1.78 3.52 4.02
N ILE A 70 1.16 2.71 3.16
CA ILE A 70 0.99 1.27 3.43
C ILE A 70 2.38 0.58 3.37
N LYS A 71 3.29 1.03 2.50
CA LYS A 71 4.66 0.49 2.43
C LYS A 71 5.43 0.76 3.72
N LEU A 72 5.36 1.99 4.23
CA LEU A 72 5.95 2.38 5.51
C LEU A 72 5.33 1.59 6.67
N TYR A 73 4.00 1.44 6.71
CA TYR A 73 3.33 0.66 7.75
C TYR A 73 3.84 -0.79 7.76
N ARG A 74 3.98 -1.41 6.59
CA ARG A 74 4.54 -2.77 6.45
C ARG A 74 5.99 -2.85 6.94
N GLU A 75 6.82 -1.87 6.59
CA GLU A 75 8.22 -1.81 7.02
C GLU A 75 8.34 -1.64 8.55
N PHE A 76 7.51 -0.79 9.15
CA PHE A 76 7.40 -0.67 10.61
C PHE A 76 6.95 -1.97 11.28
N ALA A 77 5.99 -2.69 10.70
CA ALA A 77 5.54 -3.98 11.22
C ALA A 77 6.66 -5.02 11.22
N TYR A 78 7.46 -5.07 10.14
CA TYR A 78 8.62 -5.96 10.07
C TYR A 78 9.71 -5.60 11.08
N ILE A 79 10.03 -4.31 11.25
CA ILE A 79 11.00 -3.85 12.25
C ILE A 79 10.53 -4.23 13.67
N ARG A 80 9.23 -4.13 13.95
CA ARG A 80 8.68 -4.53 15.25
C ARG A 80 8.74 -6.05 15.44
N ALA A 81 8.36 -6.83 14.43
CA ALA A 81 8.42 -8.29 14.48
C ALA A 81 9.86 -8.80 14.66
N GLY A 82 10.82 -8.24 13.92
CA GLY A 82 12.26 -8.53 13.97
C GLY A 82 12.99 -8.02 15.24
N ARG A 83 12.28 -7.30 16.13
CA ARG A 83 12.73 -7.01 17.50
C ARG A 83 12.07 -7.92 18.53
N TYR A 84 10.92 -8.52 18.23
CA TYR A 84 10.17 -9.38 19.16
C TYR A 84 10.75 -10.80 19.23
N ASP A 85 11.19 -11.33 18.11
CA ASP A 85 11.98 -12.56 17.98
C ASP A 85 13.33 -12.50 18.72
N GLN A 86 13.97 -11.33 18.83
CA GLN A 86 15.19 -11.18 19.65
C GLN A 86 14.94 -11.08 21.17
N VAL A 87 13.78 -10.57 21.59
CA VAL A 87 13.45 -10.36 23.02
C VAL A 87 12.73 -11.56 23.64
N SER A 88 12.02 -12.37 22.85
CA SER A 88 11.33 -13.58 23.34
C SER A 88 12.23 -14.82 23.46
N GLY A 89 13.50 -14.71 23.09
CA GLY A 89 14.51 -15.78 23.17
C GLY A 89 15.46 -15.71 24.37
N SER A 90 15.21 -14.84 25.37
CA SER A 90 16.00 -14.72 26.60
C SER A 90 15.28 -15.33 27.80
#